data_AF-A0A6G6YYD4-F1
#
_entry.id   AF-A0A6G6YYD4-F1
#
_cell.length_a   1.000
_cell.length_b   1.000
_cell.length_c   1.000
_cell.angle_alpha   90.00
_cell.angle_beta   90.00
_cell.angle_gamma   90.00
#
_symmetry.space_group_name_H-M   'P 1'
#
loop_
_entity.id
_entity.type
_entity.pdbx_description
1 polymer ?
#
loop_
_entity_poly.entity_id
_entity_poly.type
_entity_poly.pdbx_seq_one_letter_code
_entity_poly.pdbx_strand_id
1 'polypeptide(L)'
;MRRSQFTENEIRHLLYEANTGVSVAEICTTSGISLRTFYRWRRRYGGLDHPAVLDMRGLAVENVRLRNVIDNLSACLKATPAGEIASGSTPQTNAPKDVDGRGRRAISIAAEKCGGAVTGRFASIRVNR
;
A
#
# COMPACT_ATOMS: atom_id res chain seq x y z
N MET A 1 26.99 -3.31 28.69
CA MET A 1 27.66 -3.82 27.47
C MET A 1 28.27 -2.63 26.73
N ARG A 2 29.50 -2.75 26.22
CA ARG A 2 30.04 -1.75 25.30
C ARG A 2 29.19 -1.70 24.03
N ARG A 3 28.99 -0.50 23.47
CA ARG A 3 28.29 -0.32 22.19
C ARG A 3 29.06 -1.06 21.09
N SER A 4 28.34 -1.66 20.16
CA SER A 4 28.92 -2.28 18.97
C SER A 4 29.69 -1.21 18.18
N GLN A 5 30.91 -1.51 17.74
CA GLN A 5 31.65 -0.63 16.82
C GLN A 5 31.09 -0.72 15.39
N PHE A 6 30.35 -1.79 15.09
CA PHE A 6 29.77 -2.03 13.77
C PHE A 6 28.36 -1.47 13.69
N THR A 7 28.06 -0.82 12.57
CA THR A 7 26.71 -0.38 12.21
C THR A 7 25.86 -1.57 11.76
N GLU A 8 24.53 -1.43 11.85
CA GLU A 8 23.62 -2.50 11.43
C GLU A 8 23.77 -2.86 9.94
N ASN A 9 24.09 -1.86 9.10
CA ASN A 9 24.31 -2.08 7.67
C ASN A 9 25.60 -2.88 7.40
N GLU A 10 26.69 -2.56 8.11
CA GLU A 10 27.95 -3.32 8.04
C GLU A 10 27.75 -4.77 8.48
N ILE A 11 27.02 -4.99 9.59
CA ILE A 11 26.72 -6.34 10.06
C ILE A 11 25.96 -7.13 9.00
N ARG A 12 24.98 -6.51 8.34
CA ARG A 12 24.19 -7.16 7.29
C ARG A 12 25.02 -7.45 6.04
N HIS A 13 25.94 -6.56 5.67
CA HIS A 13 26.88 -6.78 4.55
C HIS A 13 27.78 -8.00 4.80
N LEU A 14 28.36 -8.11 6.00
CA LEU A 14 29.21 -9.25 6.37
C LEU A 14 28.42 -10.58 6.38
N LEU A 15 27.14 -10.55 6.77
CA LEU A 15 26.27 -11.74 6.69
C LEU A 15 25.92 -12.10 5.24
N TYR A 16 25.76 -11.10 4.37
CA TYR A 16 25.51 -11.30 2.95
C TYR A 16 26.72 -11.94 2.24
N GLU A 17 27.94 -11.48 2.52
CA GLU A 17 29.17 -12.11 1.99
C GLU A 17 29.23 -13.61 2.31
N ALA A 18 28.88 -13.98 3.54
CA ALA A 18 28.79 -15.38 3.95
C ALA A 18 27.73 -16.17 3.18
N ASN A 19 26.60 -15.53 2.83
CA ASN A 19 25.55 -16.15 2.01
C ASN A 19 25.97 -16.28 0.54
N THR A 20 26.80 -15.37 0.03
CA THR A 20 27.37 -15.44 -1.34
C THR A 20 28.50 -16.47 -1.50
N GLY A 21 28.91 -17.12 -0.41
CA GLY A 21 29.88 -18.22 -0.44
C GLY A 21 31.26 -17.88 0.12
N VAL A 22 31.48 -16.67 0.66
CA VAL A 22 32.72 -16.34 1.36
C VAL A 22 32.79 -17.11 2.68
N SER A 23 33.96 -17.65 3.02
CA SER A 23 34.10 -18.44 4.25
C SER A 23 33.93 -17.56 5.49
N VAL A 24 33.20 -18.07 6.48
CA VAL A 24 33.00 -17.35 7.76
C VAL A 24 34.33 -17.07 8.48
N ALA A 25 35.32 -17.94 8.29
CA ALA A 25 36.65 -17.79 8.87
C ALA A 25 37.41 -16.59 8.29
N GLU A 26 37.37 -16.41 6.96
CA GLU A 26 37.95 -15.24 6.30
C GLU A 26 37.25 -13.96 6.72
N ILE A 27 35.91 -13.97 6.77
CA ILE A 27 35.12 -12.80 7.20
C ILE A 27 35.52 -12.39 8.62
N CYS A 28 35.61 -13.35 9.55
CA CYS A 28 36.02 -13.10 10.94
C CYS A 28 37.45 -12.53 11.03
N THR A 29 38.35 -12.99 10.17
CA THR A 29 39.75 -12.54 10.14
C THR A 29 39.86 -11.12 9.60
N THR A 30 39.22 -10.86 8.45
CA THR A 30 39.24 -9.54 7.77
C THR A 30 38.52 -8.47 8.59
N SER A 31 37.38 -8.80 9.21
CA SER A 31 36.60 -7.86 10.01
C SER A 31 37.11 -7.71 11.46
N GLY A 32 38.02 -8.57 11.92
CA GLY A 32 38.53 -8.55 13.30
C GLY A 32 37.50 -8.98 14.34
N ILE A 33 36.65 -9.96 14.00
CA ILE A 33 35.50 -10.37 14.81
C ILE A 33 35.60 -11.85 15.17
N SER A 34 35.25 -12.19 16.42
CA SER A 34 35.15 -13.61 16.81
C SER A 34 33.97 -14.33 16.13
N LEU A 35 34.13 -15.62 15.84
CA LEU A 35 33.04 -16.48 15.35
C LEU A 35 31.77 -16.37 16.18
N ARG A 36 31.90 -16.29 17.51
CA ARG A 36 30.76 -16.14 18.44
C ARG A 36 29.93 -14.91 18.12
N THR A 37 30.57 -13.79 17.81
CA THR A 37 29.88 -12.54 17.46
C THR A 37 29.20 -12.66 16.11
N PHE A 38 29.85 -13.28 15.12
CA PHE A 38 29.26 -13.53 13.80
C PHE A 38 27.95 -14.33 13.91
N TYR A 39 27.96 -15.48 14.60
CA TYR A 39 26.75 -16.28 14.75
C TYR A 39 25.67 -15.61 15.62
N ARG A 40 26.07 -14.77 16.59
CA ARG A 40 25.11 -13.93 17.32
C ARG A 40 24.41 -12.95 16.40
N TRP A 41 25.13 -12.33 15.47
CA TRP A 41 24.54 -11.46 14.46
C TRP A 41 23.69 -12.22 13.47
N ARG A 42 24.11 -13.41 13.02
CA ARG A 42 23.33 -14.26 12.14
C ARG A 42 21.96 -14.62 12.73
N ARG A 43 21.87 -14.86 14.05
CA ARG A 43 20.58 -15.08 14.73
C ARG A 43 19.70 -13.83 14.79
N ARG A 44 20.29 -12.63 14.88
CA ARG A 44 19.55 -11.37 14.99
C ARG A 44 19.13 -10.78 13.65
N TYR A 45 19.99 -10.90 12.64
CA TYR A 45 19.88 -10.18 11.37
C TYR A 45 19.80 -11.12 10.16
N GLY A 46 20.02 -12.43 10.34
CA GLY A 46 20.08 -13.39 9.21
C GLY A 46 18.75 -13.66 8.50
N GLY A 47 17.62 -13.18 9.03
CA GLY A 47 16.32 -13.20 8.34
C GLY A 47 15.98 -11.90 7.59
N LEU A 48 16.84 -10.87 7.68
CA LEU A 48 16.68 -9.60 6.98
C LEU A 48 17.65 -9.58 5.80
N ASP A 49 17.19 -10.08 4.66
CA ASP A 49 18.03 -10.17 3.47
C ASP A 49 18.47 -8.77 2.98
N HIS A 50 19.71 -8.63 2.52
CA HIS A 50 20.28 -7.36 2.11
C HIS A 50 19.48 -6.59 1.03
N PRO A 51 18.90 -7.24 0.00
CA PRO A 51 18.05 -6.54 -0.99
C PRO A 51 16.81 -5.90 -0.37
N ALA A 52 16.21 -6.50 0.66
CA ALA A 52 15.04 -5.92 1.33
C ALA A 52 15.34 -4.55 1.97
N VAL A 53 16.59 -4.29 2.36
CA VAL A 53 16.98 -2.98 2.94
C VAL A 53 17.18 -1.92 1.85
N LEU A 54 17.73 -2.31 0.69
CA LEU A 54 17.82 -1.40 -0.47
C LEU A 54 16.44 -1.07 -0.99
N ASP A 55 15.56 -2.07 -1.10
CA ASP A 55 14.16 -1.90 -1.46
C ASP A 55 13.42 -1.04 -0.45
N MET A 56 13.66 -1.21 0.86
CA MET A 56 13.06 -0.34 1.88
C MET A 56 13.47 1.13 1.72
N ARG A 57 14.73 1.40 1.35
CA ARG A 57 15.18 2.78 1.08
C ARG A 57 14.51 3.34 -0.17
N GLY A 58 14.42 2.55 -1.24
CA GLY A 58 13.69 2.93 -2.45
C GLY A 58 12.21 3.21 -2.18
N LEU A 59 11.56 2.33 -1.42
CA LEU A 59 10.17 2.47 -0.99
C LEU A 59 9.96 3.69 -0.09
N ALA A 60 10.91 4.02 0.80
CA ALA A 60 10.82 5.21 1.64
C ALA A 60 10.89 6.50 0.82
N VAL A 61 11.82 6.57 -0.16
CA VAL A 61 11.93 7.70 -1.09
C VAL A 61 10.65 7.84 -1.90
N GLU A 62 10.12 6.75 -2.43
CA GLU A 62 8.88 6.76 -3.20
C GLU A 62 7.67 7.15 -2.34
N ASN A 63 7.61 6.73 -1.08
CA ASN A 63 6.55 7.14 -0.16
C ASN A 63 6.55 8.66 0.08
N VAL A 64 7.73 9.26 0.25
CA VAL A 64 7.87 10.72 0.36
C VAL A 64 7.43 11.41 -0.93
N ARG A 65 7.86 10.91 -2.09
CA ARG A 65 7.45 11.45 -3.39
C ARG A 65 5.93 11.40 -3.56
N LEU A 66 5.31 10.26 -3.27
CA LEU A 66 3.86 10.06 -3.36
C LEU A 66 3.10 10.96 -2.39
N ARG A 67 3.57 11.11 -1.15
CA ARG A 67 2.98 12.04 -0.17
C ARG A 67 3.02 13.48 -0.66
N ASN A 68 4.16 13.92 -1.19
CA ASN A 68 4.28 15.27 -1.76
C ASN A 68 3.30 15.49 -2.93
N VAL A 69 3.13 14.50 -3.80
CA VAL A 69 2.14 14.57 -4.90
C VAL A 69 0.72 14.67 -4.35
N ILE A 70 0.37 13.86 -3.35
CA ILE A 70 -0.95 13.90 -2.70
C ILE A 70 -1.18 15.27 -2.05
N ASP A 71 -0.20 15.80 -1.32
CA ASP A 71 -0.30 17.09 -0.66
C ASP A 71 -0.51 18.22 -1.67
N ASN A 72 0.27 18.23 -2.75
CA ASN A 72 0.13 19.19 -3.85
C ASN A 72 -1.25 19.11 -4.52
N LEU A 73 -1.72 17.92 -4.86
CA LEU A 73 -3.05 17.73 -5.45
C LEU A 73 -4.16 18.15 -4.48
N SER A 74 -4.01 17.82 -3.19
CA SER A 74 -4.96 18.23 -2.16
C SER A 74 -5.00 19.75 -1.98
N ALA A 75 -3.86 20.43 -2.10
CA ALA A 75 -3.77 21.88 -2.05
C ALA A 75 -4.45 22.52 -3.27
N CYS A 76 -4.22 21.99 -4.47
CA CYS A 76 -4.88 22.45 -5.70
C CYS A 76 -6.41 22.29 -5.62
N LEU A 77 -6.92 21.17 -5.09
CA LEU A 77 -8.35 20.94 -4.90
C LEU A 77 -8.98 21.83 -3.83
N LYS A 78 -8.21 22.27 -2.84
CA LYS A 78 -8.67 23.22 -1.79
C LYS A 78 -8.59 24.67 -2.27
N ALA A 79 -7.66 24.97 -3.17
CA ALA A 79 -7.42 26.29 -3.74
C ALA A 79 -8.32 26.63 -4.93
N THR A 80 -9.20 25.74 -5.37
CA THR A 80 -10.34 26.10 -6.22
C THR A 80 -11.42 26.75 -5.35
N PRO A 81 -11.55 28.09 -5.32
CA PRO A 81 -12.71 28.70 -4.69
C PRO A 81 -13.96 28.25 -5.45
N ALA A 82 -14.95 27.76 -4.71
CA ALA A 82 -16.27 27.52 -5.23
C ALA A 82 -16.88 28.86 -5.67
N GLY A 83 -17.07 29.04 -6.98
CA GLY A 83 -17.65 30.23 -7.63
C GLY A 83 -16.61 30.90 -8.53
N GLU A 84 -16.77 31.04 -9.85
CA GLU A 84 -17.90 31.04 -10.79
C GLU A 84 -17.41 30.38 -12.10
N ILE A 85 -18.21 29.63 -12.86
CA ILE A 85 -18.97 30.05 -14.07
C ILE A 85 -19.99 28.91 -14.31
N ALA A 86 -21.27 29.09 -14.02
CA ALA A 86 -22.35 29.53 -14.92
C ALA A 86 -22.62 28.61 -16.13
N SER A 87 -23.79 27.95 -16.06
CA SER A 87 -24.75 27.68 -17.14
C SER A 87 -24.22 27.17 -18.50
N GLY A 88 -24.43 25.88 -18.78
CA GLY A 88 -24.26 25.32 -20.13
C GLY A 88 -24.63 23.83 -20.26
N SER A 89 -25.92 23.55 -20.40
CA SER A 89 -26.52 22.35 -21.04
C SER A 89 -26.17 20.95 -20.52
N THR A 90 -26.99 20.43 -19.60
CA THR A 90 -27.33 19.00 -19.58
C THR A 90 -28.49 18.79 -20.57
N PRO A 91 -28.43 17.84 -21.52
CA PRO A 91 -29.54 17.59 -22.44
C PRO A 91 -30.79 17.15 -21.66
N GLN A 92 -31.86 17.94 -21.74
CA GLN A 92 -33.21 17.48 -21.45
C GLN A 92 -33.59 16.45 -22.51
N THR A 93 -33.48 15.17 -22.21
CA THR A 93 -34.25 14.15 -22.92
C THR A 93 -35.63 14.12 -22.28
N ASN A 94 -36.58 14.79 -22.94
CA ASN A 94 -37.99 14.77 -22.56
C ASN A 94 -38.52 13.33 -22.65
N ALA A 95 -38.70 12.68 -21.50
CA ALA A 95 -39.52 11.48 -21.38
C ALA A 95 -40.85 11.87 -20.72
N PRO A 96 -41.99 11.39 -21.24
CA PRO A 96 -43.30 11.88 -20.87
C PRO A 96 -43.62 11.58 -19.41
N LYS A 97 -44.37 12.50 -18.78
CA LYS A 97 -45.04 12.27 -17.51
C LYS A 97 -46.11 11.22 -17.75
N ASP A 98 -45.94 10.02 -17.19
CA ASP A 98 -47.04 9.09 -17.03
C ASP A 98 -47.36 8.90 -15.55
N VAL A 99 -48.65 9.00 -15.30
CA VAL A 99 -49.34 9.01 -14.02
C VAL A 99 -49.52 7.56 -13.55
N ASP A 100 -49.34 7.36 -12.25
CA ASP A 100 -49.76 6.19 -11.47
C ASP A 100 -49.47 4.77 -12.00
N GLY A 101 -48.50 4.10 -11.36
CA GLY A 101 -48.35 2.66 -11.55
C GLY A 101 -47.10 2.05 -10.92
N ARG A 102 -46.96 2.17 -9.60
CA ARG A 102 -46.17 1.27 -8.71
C ARG A 102 -45.04 0.46 -9.39
N GLY A 103 -44.09 1.14 -10.04
CA GLY A 103 -43.00 0.51 -10.77
C GLY A 103 -41.93 0.03 -9.82
N ARG A 104 -41.95 -1.25 -9.41
CA ARG A 104 -40.81 -1.86 -8.73
C ARG A 104 -39.62 -1.81 -9.69
N ARG A 105 -38.54 -1.14 -9.27
CA ARG A 105 -37.35 -0.92 -10.09
C ARG A 105 -36.70 -2.27 -10.40
N ALA A 106 -36.12 -2.44 -11.59
CA ALA A 106 -35.54 -3.71 -12.04
C ALA A 106 -34.55 -4.33 -11.03
N ILE A 107 -33.81 -3.50 -10.29
CA ILE A 107 -32.85 -3.90 -9.25
C ILE A 107 -33.55 -4.55 -8.05
N SER A 108 -34.71 -4.04 -7.61
CA SER A 108 -35.47 -4.64 -6.50
C SER A 108 -36.07 -5.99 -6.90
N ILE A 109 -36.50 -6.12 -8.16
CA ILE A 109 -37.03 -7.39 -8.68
C ILE A 109 -35.93 -8.46 -8.73
N ALA A 110 -34.72 -8.08 -9.16
CA ALA A 110 -33.58 -8.98 -9.18
C ALA A 110 -33.14 -9.42 -7.76
N ALA A 111 -33.15 -8.51 -6.79
CA ALA A 111 -32.81 -8.82 -5.41
C ALA A 111 -33.80 -9.81 -4.76
N GLU A 112 -35.11 -9.61 -4.95
CA GLU A 112 -36.15 -10.52 -4.42
C GLU A 112 -36.04 -11.94 -5.00
N LYS A 113 -35.79 -12.08 -6.31
CA LYS A 113 -35.66 -13.40 -6.96
C LYS A 113 -34.43 -14.18 -6.49
N CYS A 114 -33.36 -13.50 -6.09
CA CYS A 114 -32.08 -14.13 -5.72
C CYS A 114 -31.86 -14.21 -4.21
N GLY A 115 -32.87 -13.92 -3.37
CA GLY A 115 -32.73 -13.93 -1.91
C GLY A 115 -31.74 -12.87 -1.38
N GLY A 116 -31.52 -11.80 -2.14
CA GLY A 116 -30.58 -10.73 -1.81
C GLY A 116 -31.26 -9.50 -1.21
N ALA A 117 -30.50 -8.69 -0.49
CA ALA A 117 -30.93 -7.38 -0.01
C ALA A 117 -30.27 -6.27 -0.84
N VAL A 118 -31.04 -5.22 -1.19
CA VAL A 118 -30.52 -4.04 -1.87
C VAL A 118 -29.86 -3.12 -0.84
N THR A 119 -28.58 -2.82 -1.02
CA THR A 119 -27.87 -1.83 -0.21
C THR A 119 -27.41 -0.69 -1.11
N GLY A 120 -28.03 0.47 -0.93
CA GLY A 120 -27.77 1.64 -1.77
C GLY A 120 -28.44 1.60 -3.15
N ARG A 121 -28.01 2.51 -4.03
CA ARG A 121 -28.74 2.83 -5.27
C ARG A 121 -28.48 1.84 -6.42
N PHE A 122 -27.42 1.03 -6.36
CA PHE A 122 -26.97 0.19 -7.48
C PHE A 122 -26.43 -1.20 -7.11
N ALA A 123 -26.47 -1.62 -5.85
CA ALA A 123 -25.87 -2.89 -5.42
C ALA A 123 -26.86 -3.78 -4.67
N SER A 124 -26.85 -5.08 -4.98
CA SER A 124 -27.55 -6.13 -4.24
C SER A 124 -26.54 -7.19 -3.77
N ILE A 125 -26.63 -7.59 -2.50
CA ILE A 125 -25.76 -8.62 -1.90
C ILE A 125 -26.62 -9.85 -1.58
N ARG A 126 -26.12 -11.05 -1.90
CA ARG A 126 -26.77 -12.32 -1.56
C ARG A 126 -26.63 -12.60 -0.07
N VAL A 127 -27.75 -12.79 0.62
CA VAL A 127 -27.76 -13.17 2.04
C VAL A 127 -28.01 -14.67 2.08
N ASN A 128 -26.98 -15.46 2.41
CA ASN A 128 -27.19 -16.87 2.74
C ASN A 128 -27.83 -16.94 4.13
N ARG A 129 -28.98 -17.60 4.22
CA ARG A 129 -29.71 -17.85 5.47
C ARG A 129 -29.34 -19.21 6.03
#